data_AF-A0A2K3DU17-F1
#
_entry.id   AF-A0A2K3DU17-F1
#
_cell.length_a   1.000
_cell.length_b   1.000
_cell.length_c   1.000
_cell.angle_alpha   90.00
_cell.angle_beta   90.00
_cell.angle_gamma   90.00
#
_symmetry.space_group_name_H-M   'P 1'
#
loop_
_entity.id
_entity.type
_entity.pdbx_description
1 polymer ?
#
loop_
_entity_poly.entity_id
_entity_poly.type
_entity_poly.pdbx_seq_one_letter_code
_entity_poly.pdbx_strand_id
1 'polypeptide(L)'
;MEQHRSASGAEKFRSSVRVVPILPTTPTEPKLQAATNEGTAPFDAIDVPQSEVIRGMFAGRYWGALARCTSPEQVKERLKYIWGTLALISALFSALTMPTVTSAPGPDDATDARVQAYVVLFFSSLILSFVVIMTTMGMMATLDYLATPEDILAYVDNFAWYSEAIYVAFVGSFLSMLAGVLIYAHYKYPPKIFYVIMCIYVGLAVVNTYAALRVDYWARNRISRRGVVMKHLARTATNKAADKSGSSGSDNSNSTSDKSKGMSLS
;
A
#
# COMPACT_ATOMS: atom_id res chain seq x y z
N MET A 1 -15.69 72.01 -19.31
CA MET A 1 -15.51 71.08 -20.44
C MET A 1 -16.26 69.81 -20.10
N GLU A 2 -17.23 69.50 -20.96
CA GLU A 2 -18.14 68.36 -20.91
C GLU A 2 -17.40 67.02 -21.04
N GLN A 3 -17.94 65.98 -20.41
CA GLN A 3 -18.42 64.73 -21.05
C GLN A 3 -18.69 63.69 -19.95
N HIS A 4 -19.95 63.40 -19.64
CA HIS A 4 -20.84 62.40 -20.27
C HIS A 4 -20.54 60.94 -19.93
N ARG A 5 -21.50 60.33 -19.20
CA ARG A 5 -22.03 58.95 -19.27
C ARG A 5 -21.00 57.80 -19.30
N SER A 6 -21.15 56.72 -18.54
CA SER A 6 -22.30 55.84 -18.69
C SER A 6 -22.36 54.80 -17.58
N ALA A 7 -23.56 54.58 -17.07
CA ALA A 7 -23.93 53.43 -16.27
C ALA A 7 -24.05 52.18 -17.16
N SER A 8 -23.56 51.06 -16.65
CA SER A 8 -23.84 49.69 -17.09
C SER A 8 -23.68 48.86 -15.81
N GLY A 9 -24.73 48.36 -15.19
CA GLY A 9 -25.51 47.25 -15.72
C GLY A 9 -25.25 46.02 -14.85
N ALA A 10 -25.47 46.13 -13.53
CA ALA A 10 -25.31 45.02 -12.59
C ALA A 10 -26.58 44.14 -12.60
N GLU A 11 -26.74 43.36 -13.67
CA GLU A 11 -27.75 42.30 -13.73
C GLU A 11 -27.32 41.10 -12.88
N LYS A 12 -27.78 41.11 -11.63
CA LYS A 12 -28.60 40.06 -11.00
C LYS A 12 -28.54 38.64 -11.61
N PHE A 13 -27.44 37.91 -11.39
CA PHE A 13 -27.46 36.45 -11.44
C PHE A 13 -27.74 35.86 -10.06
N ARG A 14 -29.03 35.66 -9.75
CA ARG A 14 -29.48 34.75 -8.69
C ARG A 14 -29.41 33.33 -9.24
N SER A 15 -28.34 32.59 -8.96
CA SER A 15 -28.36 31.13 -9.13
C SER A 15 -29.17 30.52 -8.00
N SER A 16 -30.37 30.07 -8.33
CA SER A 16 -31.26 29.31 -7.46
C SER A 16 -30.67 27.92 -7.21
N VAL A 17 -29.83 27.77 -6.19
CA VAL A 17 -29.38 26.45 -5.72
C VAL A 17 -30.55 25.80 -4.98
N ARG A 18 -31.24 24.87 -5.65
CA ARG A 18 -32.12 23.92 -4.96
C ARG A 18 -31.25 22.98 -4.14
N VAL A 19 -31.26 23.18 -2.83
CA VAL A 19 -30.83 22.17 -1.87
C VAL A 19 -31.90 21.07 -1.91
N VAL A 20 -31.57 19.94 -2.52
CA VAL A 20 -32.36 18.71 -2.44
C VAL A 20 -32.06 18.08 -1.07
N PRO A 21 -33.04 17.87 -0.19
CA PRO A 21 -32.82 17.17 1.06
C PRO A 21 -32.54 15.69 0.76
N ILE A 22 -31.33 15.25 1.08
CA ILE A 22 -30.95 13.83 1.09
C ILE A 22 -31.61 13.21 2.33
N LEU A 23 -32.66 12.41 2.11
CA LEU A 23 -33.24 11.55 3.13
C LEU A 23 -32.21 10.46 3.52
N PRO A 24 -32.08 10.12 4.82
CA PRO A 24 -31.24 9.02 5.25
C PRO A 24 -31.87 7.70 4.81
N THR A 25 -31.24 7.00 3.86
CA THR A 25 -31.56 5.61 3.57
C THR A 25 -30.80 4.74 4.57
N THR A 26 -31.57 4.05 5.41
CA THR A 26 -31.11 2.97 6.28
C THR A 26 -30.39 1.90 5.46
N PRO A 27 -29.21 1.41 5.86
CA PRO A 27 -28.56 0.31 5.17
C PRO A 27 -29.40 -0.95 5.39
N THR A 28 -30.03 -1.42 4.33
CA THR A 28 -30.68 -2.74 4.32
C THR A 28 -29.57 -3.77 4.17
N GLU A 29 -29.46 -4.68 5.14
CA GLU A 29 -28.52 -5.81 5.10
C GLU A 29 -28.63 -6.55 3.76
N PRO A 30 -27.53 -6.80 3.04
CA PRO A 30 -27.56 -7.77 1.97
C PRO A 30 -27.74 -9.15 2.60
N LYS A 31 -28.92 -9.74 2.41
CA LYS A 31 -29.17 -11.15 2.65
C LYS A 31 -28.13 -11.95 1.86
N LEU A 32 -27.22 -12.56 2.60
CA LEU A 32 -26.24 -13.53 2.13
C LEU A 32 -27.01 -14.70 1.50
N GLN A 33 -27.23 -14.65 0.19
CA GLN A 33 -27.67 -15.82 -0.56
C GLN A 33 -26.49 -16.78 -0.61
N ALA A 34 -26.70 -17.95 -0.01
CA ALA A 34 -25.78 -19.06 -0.01
C ALA A 34 -25.55 -19.53 -1.46
N ALA A 35 -24.46 -19.07 -2.07
CA ALA A 35 -23.86 -19.74 -3.20
C ALA A 35 -23.17 -21.00 -2.67
N THR A 36 -23.83 -22.13 -2.89
CA THR A 36 -23.31 -23.47 -2.69
C THR A 36 -22.14 -23.74 -3.62
N ASN A 37 -20.96 -23.90 -3.00
CA ASN A 37 -19.84 -24.79 -3.34
C ASN A 37 -19.52 -25.07 -4.83
N GLU A 38 -18.38 -24.56 -5.29
CA GLU A 38 -17.34 -25.40 -5.92
C GLU A 38 -15.93 -24.93 -5.50
N GLY A 39 -15.21 -25.77 -4.76
CA GLY A 39 -13.77 -25.96 -4.92
C GLY A 39 -12.78 -24.84 -4.61
N THR A 40 -13.03 -23.89 -3.70
CA THR A 40 -11.95 -23.03 -3.18
C THR A 40 -11.22 -23.74 -2.05
N ALA A 41 -10.02 -24.25 -2.34
CA ALA A 41 -9.12 -24.79 -1.34
C ALA A 41 -8.95 -23.78 -0.18
N PRO A 42 -8.88 -24.24 1.08
CA PRO A 42 -8.66 -23.36 2.22
C PRO A 42 -7.35 -22.61 1.99
N PHE A 43 -7.38 -21.31 2.30
CA PHE A 43 -6.25 -20.38 2.27
C PHE A 43 -5.04 -20.97 3.03
N ASP A 44 -4.25 -21.78 2.34
CA ASP A 44 -2.89 -22.07 2.74
C ASP A 44 -2.12 -20.79 2.49
N ALA A 45 -1.94 -20.06 3.57
CA ALA A 45 -1.02 -18.94 3.65
C ALA A 45 0.31 -19.41 3.04
N ILE A 46 0.59 -18.97 1.82
CA ILE A 46 1.92 -19.15 1.23
C ILE A 46 2.86 -18.42 2.17
N ASP A 47 3.62 -19.17 2.95
CA ASP A 47 4.72 -18.69 3.77
C ASP A 47 5.85 -18.22 2.84
N VAL A 48 5.64 -17.09 2.15
CA VAL A 48 6.71 -16.40 1.44
C VAL A 48 7.61 -15.76 2.49
N PRO A 49 8.90 -16.16 2.59
CA PRO A 49 9.81 -15.57 3.58
C PRO A 49 9.91 -14.06 3.36
N GLN A 50 9.67 -13.26 4.41
CA GLN A 50 9.42 -11.82 4.27
C GLN A 50 10.62 -10.97 3.83
N SER A 51 11.84 -11.50 3.87
CA SER A 51 12.98 -10.90 3.17
C SER A 51 12.77 -10.83 1.65
N GLU A 52 11.98 -11.76 1.10
CA GLU A 52 11.48 -11.71 -0.27
C GLU A 52 10.24 -10.84 -0.43
N VAL A 53 9.65 -10.25 0.62
CA VAL A 53 8.50 -9.35 0.48
C VAL A 53 8.96 -7.92 0.17
N ILE A 54 10.09 -7.45 0.72
CA ILE A 54 10.64 -6.14 0.35
C ILE A 54 11.33 -6.21 -1.02
N ARG A 55 12.09 -7.29 -1.27
CA ARG A 55 12.58 -7.61 -2.62
C ARG A 55 11.44 -7.93 -3.59
N GLY A 56 10.37 -8.57 -3.11
CA GLY A 56 9.19 -8.99 -3.88
C GLY A 56 8.16 -7.92 -4.13
N MET A 57 8.10 -6.86 -3.30
CA MET A 57 7.20 -5.74 -3.55
C MET A 57 7.50 -5.08 -4.91
N PHE A 58 8.73 -5.24 -5.40
CA PHE A 58 9.15 -4.84 -6.76
C PHE A 58 9.58 -6.00 -7.67
N ALA A 59 9.89 -7.20 -7.13
CA ALA A 59 10.18 -8.37 -7.95
C ALA A 59 8.88 -9.08 -8.38
N GLY A 60 8.73 -9.28 -9.69
CA GLY A 60 7.54 -9.88 -10.29
C GLY A 60 7.08 -11.21 -9.68
N ARG A 61 7.98 -11.96 -9.01
CA ARG A 61 7.65 -13.24 -8.36
C ARG A 61 6.59 -13.14 -7.26
N TYR A 62 6.61 -12.10 -6.42
CA TYR A 62 5.61 -11.92 -5.37
C TYR A 62 4.24 -11.59 -5.95
N TRP A 63 4.20 -10.69 -6.93
CA TRP A 63 2.98 -10.32 -7.64
C TRP A 63 2.42 -11.48 -8.45
N GLY A 64 3.28 -12.30 -9.05
CA GLY A 64 2.89 -13.52 -9.73
C GLY A 64 2.27 -14.56 -8.81
N ALA A 65 2.83 -14.75 -7.61
CA ALA A 65 2.21 -15.60 -6.58
C ALA A 65 0.87 -15.02 -6.09
N LEU A 66 0.79 -13.71 -5.87
CA LEU A 66 -0.43 -13.04 -5.42
C LEU A 66 -1.55 -13.12 -6.48
N ALA A 67 -1.22 -12.92 -7.76
CA ALA A 67 -2.14 -13.03 -8.89
C ALA A 67 -2.75 -14.43 -9.06
N ARG A 68 -2.03 -15.48 -8.67
CA ARG A 68 -2.54 -16.87 -8.71
C ARG A 68 -3.46 -17.21 -7.54
N CYS A 69 -3.38 -16.48 -6.44
CA CYS A 69 -4.07 -16.81 -5.19
C CYS A 69 -5.15 -15.81 -4.79
N THR A 70 -5.39 -14.77 -5.58
CA THR A 70 -6.27 -13.64 -5.21
C THR A 70 -7.05 -13.17 -6.43
N SER A 71 -8.23 -12.55 -6.21
CA SER A 71 -9.02 -12.00 -7.32
C SER A 71 -8.23 -10.91 -8.07
N PRO A 72 -8.38 -10.83 -9.41
CA PRO A 72 -7.63 -9.88 -10.23
C PRO A 72 -7.88 -8.42 -9.82
N GLU A 73 -9.08 -8.10 -9.34
CA GLU A 73 -9.44 -6.76 -8.86
C GLU A 73 -8.63 -6.35 -7.63
N GLN A 74 -8.51 -7.23 -6.63
CA GLN A 74 -7.75 -6.95 -5.42
C GLN A 74 -6.25 -6.76 -5.71
N VAL A 75 -5.71 -7.52 -6.68
CA VAL A 75 -4.30 -7.36 -7.09
C VAL A 75 -4.10 -6.01 -7.80
N LYS A 76 -5.01 -5.62 -8.70
CA LYS A 76 -4.98 -4.31 -9.35
C LYS A 76 -5.05 -3.16 -8.35
N GLU A 77 -5.96 -3.21 -7.38
CA GLU A 77 -6.08 -2.17 -6.35
C GLU A 77 -4.79 -1.99 -5.56
N ARG A 78 -4.16 -3.10 -5.15
CA ARG A 78 -2.87 -3.07 -4.44
C ARG A 78 -1.75 -2.51 -5.31
N LEU A 79 -1.70 -2.89 -6.58
CA LEU A 79 -0.68 -2.40 -7.49
C LEU A 79 -0.86 -0.88 -7.76
N LYS A 80 -2.11 -0.44 -7.99
CA LYS A 80 -2.46 0.99 -8.11
C LYS A 80 -2.08 1.78 -6.87
N TYR A 81 -2.32 1.24 -5.67
CA TYR A 81 -1.94 1.91 -4.43
C TYR A 81 -0.42 2.13 -4.33
N ILE A 82 0.38 1.13 -4.71
CA ILE A 82 1.84 1.22 -4.68
C ILE A 82 2.34 2.25 -5.70
N TRP A 83 1.89 2.16 -6.95
CA TRP A 83 2.28 3.11 -7.99
C TRP A 83 1.83 4.53 -7.68
N GLY A 84 0.60 4.69 -7.17
CA GLY A 84 0.07 5.98 -6.74
C GLY A 84 0.86 6.57 -5.58
N THR A 85 1.30 5.74 -4.62
CA THR A 85 2.14 6.20 -3.51
C THR A 85 3.53 6.63 -4.00
N LEU A 86 4.16 5.86 -4.89
CA LEU A 86 5.44 6.28 -5.50
C LEU A 86 5.30 7.60 -6.27
N ALA A 87 4.24 7.75 -7.07
CA ALA A 87 3.97 8.96 -7.83
C ALA A 87 3.78 10.17 -6.90
N LEU A 88 2.99 10.00 -5.84
CA LEU A 88 2.71 11.04 -4.86
C LEU A 88 3.98 11.48 -4.10
N ILE A 89 4.79 10.53 -3.61
CA ILE A 89 6.03 10.85 -2.90
C ILE A 89 7.02 11.54 -3.85
N SER A 90 7.12 11.09 -5.09
CA SER A 90 7.98 11.71 -6.11
C SER A 90 7.51 13.12 -6.46
N ALA A 91 6.20 13.35 -6.51
CA ALA A 91 5.64 14.69 -6.70
C ALA A 91 5.96 15.62 -5.52
N LEU A 92 5.89 15.10 -4.29
CA LEU A 92 6.30 15.86 -3.10
C LEU A 92 7.79 16.21 -3.15
N PHE A 93 8.67 15.27 -3.53
CA PHE A 93 10.09 15.56 -3.71
C PHE A 93 10.35 16.57 -4.83
N SER A 94 9.61 16.49 -5.93
CA SER A 94 9.68 17.50 -7.02
C SER A 94 9.28 18.88 -6.50
N ALA A 95 8.20 18.98 -5.73
CA ALA A 95 7.75 20.24 -5.14
C ALA A 95 8.77 20.83 -4.15
N LEU A 96 9.47 19.99 -3.39
CA LEU A 96 10.52 20.42 -2.45
C LEU A 96 11.82 20.84 -3.16
N THR A 97 12.14 20.24 -4.31
CA THR A 97 13.35 20.53 -5.08
C THR A 97 13.19 21.72 -6.03
N MET A 98 11.97 22.02 -6.48
CA MET A 98 11.64 23.14 -7.38
C MET A 98 12.16 24.51 -6.89
N PRO A 99 11.94 24.94 -5.63
CA PRO A 99 12.45 26.22 -5.13
C PRO A 99 13.98 26.30 -5.17
N THR A 100 14.65 25.18 -4.88
CA THR A 100 16.10 25.08 -4.90
C THR A 100 16.68 25.25 -6.31
N VAL A 101 16.02 24.66 -7.31
CA VAL A 101 16.48 24.74 -8.71
C VAL A 101 16.17 26.12 -9.32
N THR A 102 15.05 26.73 -8.94
CA THR A 102 14.62 28.04 -9.47
C THR A 102 15.30 29.23 -8.79
N SER A 103 15.77 29.07 -7.55
CA SER A 103 16.53 30.08 -6.83
C SER A 103 18.01 29.93 -7.16
N ALA A 104 18.45 30.56 -8.25
CA ALA A 104 19.86 30.54 -8.66
C ALA A 104 20.77 31.13 -7.54
N PRO A 105 21.93 30.51 -7.28
CA PRO A 105 22.97 31.10 -6.45
C PRO A 105 23.38 32.47 -7.00
N GLY A 106 23.81 33.39 -6.12
CA GLY A 106 24.27 34.70 -6.53
C GLY A 106 25.46 34.62 -7.51
N PRO A 107 25.70 35.66 -8.33
CA PRO A 107 26.78 35.66 -9.31
C PRO A 107 28.17 35.42 -8.69
N ASP A 108 28.36 35.81 -7.42
CA ASP A 108 29.61 35.64 -6.68
C ASP A 108 29.85 34.17 -6.24
N ASP A 109 28.80 33.35 -6.18
CA ASP A 109 28.84 31.93 -5.78
C ASP A 109 28.96 30.96 -6.97
N ALA A 110 28.79 31.45 -8.21
CA ALA A 110 28.65 30.62 -9.40
C ALA A 110 29.93 29.85 -9.80
N THR A 111 31.09 30.29 -9.31
CA THR A 111 32.39 29.63 -9.59
C THR A 111 32.77 28.56 -8.57
N ASP A 112 32.05 28.43 -7.45
CA ASP A 112 32.35 27.39 -6.45
C ASP A 112 31.85 26.02 -6.95
N ALA A 113 32.76 25.06 -7.06
CA ALA A 113 32.47 23.68 -7.43
C ALA A 113 31.42 23.03 -6.53
N ARG A 114 31.31 23.43 -5.26
CA ARG A 114 30.32 22.92 -4.30
C ARG A 114 28.91 23.41 -4.63
N VAL A 115 28.80 24.68 -5.02
CA VAL A 115 27.54 25.29 -5.44
C VAL A 115 27.07 24.68 -6.75
N GLN A 116 27.97 24.47 -7.71
CA GLN A 116 27.68 23.76 -8.96
C GLN A 116 27.23 22.31 -8.70
N ALA A 117 27.95 21.57 -7.84
CA ALA A 117 27.58 20.20 -7.49
C ALA A 117 26.19 20.13 -6.82
N TYR A 118 25.88 21.07 -5.93
CA TYR A 118 24.55 21.21 -5.33
C TYR A 118 23.46 21.40 -6.39
N VAL A 119 23.63 22.36 -7.31
CA VAL A 119 22.64 22.64 -8.37
C VAL A 119 22.44 21.41 -9.26
N VAL A 120 23.53 20.75 -9.68
CA VAL A 120 23.46 19.55 -10.53
C VAL A 120 22.74 18.40 -9.82
N LEU A 121 22.99 18.17 -8.54
CA LEU A 121 22.34 17.11 -7.77
C LEU A 121 20.84 17.36 -7.58
N PHE A 122 20.45 18.61 -7.29
CA PHE A 122 19.03 18.97 -7.18
C PHE A 122 18.30 18.89 -8.52
N PHE A 123 18.95 19.33 -9.61
CA PHE A 123 18.40 19.20 -10.96
C PHE A 123 18.24 17.73 -11.37
N SER A 124 19.24 16.90 -11.10
CA SER A 124 19.20 15.46 -11.35
C SER A 124 18.09 14.79 -10.54
N SER A 125 17.95 15.14 -9.26
CA SER A 125 16.85 14.65 -8.42
C SER A 125 15.48 15.03 -8.98
N LEU A 126 15.32 16.27 -9.44
CA LEU A 126 14.07 16.75 -10.01
C LEU A 126 13.71 16.00 -11.30
N ILE A 127 14.67 15.80 -12.21
CA ILE A 127 14.47 15.00 -13.43
C ILE A 127 14.06 13.57 -13.07
N LEU A 128 14.80 12.91 -12.16
CA LEU A 128 14.51 11.54 -11.76
C LEU A 128 13.11 11.42 -11.13
N SER A 129 12.71 12.39 -10.29
CA SER A 129 11.37 12.44 -9.74
C SER A 129 10.30 12.56 -10.83
N PHE A 130 10.50 13.42 -11.84
CA PHE A 130 9.57 13.51 -12.98
C PHE A 130 9.50 12.23 -13.79
N VAL A 131 10.64 11.56 -14.03
CA VAL A 131 10.66 10.25 -14.72
C VAL A 131 9.84 9.23 -13.94
N VAL A 132 9.99 9.17 -12.62
CA VAL A 132 9.18 8.27 -11.77
C VAL A 132 7.70 8.62 -11.87
N ILE A 133 7.31 9.90 -11.78
CA ILE A 133 5.90 10.33 -11.89
C ILE A 133 5.32 9.91 -13.24
N MET A 134 5.98 10.24 -14.35
CA MET A 134 5.47 9.94 -15.69
C MET A 134 5.35 8.43 -15.92
N THR A 135 6.36 7.66 -15.50
CA THR A 135 6.35 6.21 -15.70
C THR A 135 5.30 5.53 -14.82
N THR A 136 5.17 5.93 -13.56
CA THR A 136 4.14 5.39 -12.66
C THR A 136 2.72 5.71 -13.11
N MET A 137 2.48 6.90 -13.67
CA MET A 137 1.20 7.26 -14.29
C MET A 137 0.90 6.37 -15.51
N GLY A 138 1.90 6.11 -16.36
CA GLY A 138 1.77 5.17 -17.48
C GLY A 138 1.42 3.76 -17.02
N MET A 139 2.11 3.26 -15.98
CA MET A 139 1.84 1.94 -15.38
C MET A 139 0.43 1.85 -14.79
N MET A 140 -0.04 2.91 -14.11
CA MET A 140 -1.40 2.96 -13.58
C MET A 140 -2.45 2.91 -14.70
N ALA A 141 -2.23 3.65 -15.79
CA ALA A 141 -3.13 3.63 -16.94
C ALA A 141 -3.19 2.24 -17.59
N THR A 142 -2.06 1.54 -17.70
CA THR A 142 -2.04 0.16 -18.24
C THR A 142 -2.76 -0.85 -17.36
N LEU A 143 -2.80 -0.64 -16.04
CA LEU A 143 -3.51 -1.54 -15.11
C LEU A 143 -5.02 -1.51 -15.29
N ASP A 144 -5.58 -0.40 -15.78
CA ASP A 144 -7.02 -0.27 -16.04
C ASP A 144 -7.50 -1.15 -17.19
N TYR A 145 -6.60 -1.52 -18.11
CA TYR A 145 -6.92 -2.33 -19.29
C TYR A 145 -6.80 -3.84 -19.06
N LEU A 146 -6.18 -4.27 -17.95
CA LEU A 146 -6.07 -5.70 -17.65
C LEU A 146 -7.44 -6.19 -17.23
N ALA A 147 -7.96 -7.26 -17.82
CA ALA A 147 -9.28 -7.81 -17.45
C ALA A 147 -9.14 -9.17 -16.76
N THR A 148 -8.24 -10.02 -17.26
CA THR A 148 -8.10 -11.41 -16.82
C THR A 148 -6.91 -11.61 -15.86
N PRO A 149 -6.92 -12.68 -15.06
CA PRO A 149 -5.75 -13.07 -14.25
C PRO A 149 -4.50 -13.33 -15.09
N GLU A 150 -4.66 -13.90 -16.29
CA GLU A 150 -3.57 -14.16 -17.24
C GLU A 150 -2.91 -12.86 -17.72
N ASP A 151 -3.71 -11.82 -18.00
CA ASP A 151 -3.20 -10.51 -18.38
C ASP A 151 -2.38 -9.88 -17.24
N ILE A 152 -2.79 -10.07 -15.99
CA ILE A 152 -2.05 -9.57 -14.82
C ILE A 152 -0.72 -10.30 -14.68
N LEU A 153 -0.68 -11.62 -14.89
CA LEU A 153 0.56 -12.38 -14.87
C LEU A 153 1.52 -11.93 -15.99
N ALA A 154 1.00 -11.79 -17.21
CA ALA A 154 1.77 -11.28 -18.33
C ALA A 154 2.28 -9.85 -18.09
N TYR A 155 1.45 -9.00 -17.49
CA TYR A 155 1.86 -7.65 -17.06
C TYR A 155 3.01 -7.73 -16.07
N VAL A 156 2.86 -8.50 -14.99
CA VAL A 156 3.86 -8.61 -13.93
C VAL A 156 5.20 -9.12 -14.46
N ASP A 157 5.19 -10.12 -15.35
CA ASP A 157 6.41 -10.68 -15.92
C ASP A 157 7.08 -9.71 -16.91
N ASN A 158 6.30 -9.04 -17.76
CA ASN A 158 6.84 -8.08 -18.74
C ASN A 158 7.33 -6.78 -18.08
N PHE A 159 6.74 -6.38 -16.95
CA PHE A 159 7.06 -5.14 -16.26
C PHE A 159 7.99 -5.30 -15.06
N ALA A 160 8.46 -6.51 -14.75
CA ALA A 160 9.36 -6.77 -13.62
C ALA A 160 10.69 -5.98 -13.70
N TRP A 161 11.25 -5.81 -14.89
CA TRP A 161 12.47 -5.02 -15.07
C TRP A 161 12.20 -3.51 -15.01
N TYR A 162 11.05 -3.08 -15.51
CA TYR A 162 10.62 -1.68 -15.42
C TYR A 162 10.36 -1.27 -13.97
N SER A 163 9.75 -2.14 -13.15
CA SER A 163 9.51 -1.86 -11.73
C SER A 163 10.81 -1.68 -10.95
N GLU A 164 11.82 -2.50 -11.23
CA GLU A 164 13.15 -2.34 -10.66
C GLU A 164 13.81 -1.03 -11.11
N ALA A 165 13.75 -0.71 -12.40
CA ALA A 165 14.30 0.54 -12.94
C ALA A 165 13.64 1.79 -12.32
N ILE A 166 12.31 1.79 -12.16
CA ILE A 166 11.56 2.87 -11.51
C ILE A 166 11.99 3.01 -10.04
N TYR A 167 12.16 1.89 -9.34
CA TYR A 167 12.61 1.90 -7.95
C TYR A 167 14.03 2.46 -7.82
N VAL A 168 14.95 2.06 -8.70
CA VAL A 168 16.32 2.61 -8.75
C VAL A 168 16.29 4.11 -9.04
N ALA A 169 15.46 4.58 -9.97
CA ALA A 169 15.29 6.00 -10.25
C ALA A 169 14.74 6.78 -9.04
N PHE A 170 13.75 6.21 -8.34
CA PHE A 170 13.20 6.78 -7.11
C PHE A 170 14.24 6.89 -5.99
N VAL A 171 14.97 5.82 -5.72
CA VAL A 171 16.06 5.82 -4.72
C VAL A 171 17.17 6.77 -5.13
N GLY A 172 17.54 6.79 -6.42
CA GLY A 172 18.51 7.71 -6.98
C GLY A 172 18.12 9.17 -6.76
N SER A 173 16.86 9.53 -7.02
CA SER A 173 16.34 10.87 -6.76
C SER A 173 16.49 11.25 -5.28
N PHE A 174 16.06 10.36 -4.38
CA PHE A 174 16.18 10.61 -2.95
C PHE A 174 17.64 10.81 -2.50
N LEU A 175 18.55 9.94 -2.97
CA LEU A 175 19.97 10.02 -2.63
C LEU A 175 20.62 11.28 -3.20
N SER A 176 20.29 11.69 -4.43
CA SER A 176 20.77 12.94 -5.02
C SER A 176 20.29 14.16 -4.23
N MET A 177 19.02 14.19 -3.82
CA MET A 177 18.48 15.25 -2.97
C MET A 177 19.22 15.30 -1.63
N LEU A 178 19.41 14.15 -0.97
CA LEU A 178 20.11 14.08 0.30
C LEU A 178 21.56 14.56 0.17
N ALA A 179 22.29 14.09 -0.85
CA ALA A 179 23.66 14.51 -1.13
C ALA A 179 23.74 16.04 -1.38
N GLY A 180 22.78 16.60 -2.12
CA GLY A 180 22.68 18.03 -2.33
C GLY A 180 22.50 18.80 -1.01
N VAL A 181 21.59 18.36 -0.14
CA VAL A 181 21.38 18.97 1.19
C VAL A 181 22.65 18.91 2.04
N LEU A 182 23.38 17.79 2.01
CA LEU A 182 24.64 17.62 2.74
C LEU A 182 25.71 18.59 2.26
N ILE A 183 25.88 18.73 0.94
CA ILE A 183 26.85 19.66 0.34
C ILE A 183 26.49 21.11 0.69
N TYR A 184 25.21 21.48 0.58
CA TYR A 184 24.75 22.82 0.92
C TYR A 184 24.95 23.14 2.40
N ALA A 185 24.63 22.20 3.30
CA ALA A 185 24.86 22.37 4.73
C ALA A 185 26.35 22.48 5.06
N HIS A 186 27.20 21.70 4.38
CA HIS A 186 28.65 21.79 4.56
C HIS A 186 29.23 23.10 4.06
N TYR A 187 28.66 23.67 2.99
CA TYR A 187 29.02 25.00 2.48
C TYR A 187 28.62 26.11 3.45
N LYS A 188 27.39 26.07 3.97
CA LYS A 188 26.80 27.16 4.76
C LYS A 188 27.27 27.23 6.21
N TYR A 189 27.53 26.09 6.84
CA TYR A 189 27.83 26.02 8.27
C TYR A 189 29.32 25.79 8.54
N PRO A 190 29.88 26.38 9.62
CA PRO A 190 31.21 26.02 10.08
C PRO A 190 31.35 24.51 10.30
N PRO A 191 32.50 23.88 10.01
CA PRO A 191 32.65 22.42 10.05
C PRO A 191 32.22 21.78 11.37
N LYS A 192 32.56 22.42 12.50
CA LYS A 192 32.18 21.95 13.83
C LYS A 192 30.66 21.87 14.02
N ILE A 193 29.93 22.88 13.55
CA ILE A 193 28.47 22.95 13.66
C ILE A 193 27.84 21.92 12.71
N PHE A 194 28.35 21.82 11.48
CA PHE A 194 27.89 20.84 10.50
C PHE A 194 27.95 19.41 11.04
N TYR A 195 29.09 18.99 11.61
CA TYR A 195 29.23 17.63 12.15
C TYR A 195 28.32 17.36 13.35
N VAL A 196 28.13 18.33 14.24
CA VAL A 196 27.18 18.19 15.36
C VAL A 196 25.76 17.99 14.86
N ILE A 197 25.33 18.81 13.88
CA ILE A 197 24.00 18.68 13.26
C ILE A 197 23.85 17.32 12.58
N MET A 198 24.88 16.85 11.85
CA MET A 198 24.88 15.53 11.21
C MET A 198 24.73 14.40 12.22
N CYS A 199 25.46 14.44 13.34
CA CYS A 199 25.33 13.43 14.40
C CYS A 199 23.90 13.39 14.97
N ILE A 200 23.27 14.56 15.17
CA ILE A 200 21.88 14.63 15.64
C ILE A 200 20.92 14.04 14.60
N TYR A 201 21.04 14.41 13.32
CA TYR A 201 20.17 13.87 12.27
C TYR A 201 20.33 12.37 12.06
N VAL A 202 21.56 11.86 12.08
CA VAL A 202 21.82 10.41 12.00
C VAL A 202 21.25 9.70 13.23
N GLY A 203 21.42 10.26 14.43
CA GLY A 203 20.81 9.72 15.65
C GLY A 203 19.28 9.67 15.57
N LEU A 204 18.64 10.76 15.12
CA LEU A 204 17.19 10.80 14.90
C LEU A 204 16.73 9.81 13.82
N ALA A 205 17.50 9.66 12.74
CA ALA A 205 17.20 8.68 11.70
C ALA A 205 17.23 7.26 12.27
N VAL A 206 18.26 6.90 13.04
CA VAL A 206 18.35 5.58 13.70
C VAL A 206 17.18 5.34 14.66
N VAL A 207 16.83 6.34 15.48
CA VAL A 207 15.69 6.24 16.41
C VAL A 207 14.36 6.07 15.65
N ASN A 208 14.15 6.83 14.58
CA ASN A 208 12.95 6.72 13.75
C ASN A 208 12.87 5.38 13.02
N THR A 209 13.98 4.89 12.47
CA THR A 209 14.04 3.55 11.85
C THR A 209 13.76 2.46 12.88
N TYR A 210 14.33 2.56 14.09
CA TYR A 210 14.05 1.61 15.16
C TYR A 210 12.58 1.64 15.59
N ALA A 211 11.99 2.83 15.73
CA ALA A 211 10.57 2.98 16.04
C ALA A 211 9.68 2.37 14.94
N ALA A 212 10.00 2.62 13.66
CA ALA A 212 9.28 2.05 12.53
C ALA A 212 9.36 0.51 12.52
N LEU A 213 10.55 -0.06 12.72
CA LEU A 213 10.73 -1.51 12.82
C LEU A 213 9.94 -2.10 14.00
N ARG A 214 9.87 -1.39 15.12
CA ARG A 214 9.12 -1.84 16.29
C ARG A 214 7.59 -1.80 16.07
N VAL A 215 7.10 -0.75 15.42
CA VAL A 215 5.67 -0.63 15.04
C VAL A 215 5.30 -1.73 14.05
N ASP A 216 6.13 -1.96 13.04
CA ASP A 216 5.97 -3.02 12.06
C ASP A 216 5.97 -4.41 12.74
N TYR A 217 6.94 -4.68 13.62
CA TYR A 217 6.97 -5.91 14.41
C TYR A 217 5.68 -6.11 15.25
N TRP A 218 5.19 -5.05 15.88
CA TRP A 218 3.95 -5.11 16.66
C TRP A 218 2.73 -5.38 15.77
N ALA A 219 2.62 -4.70 14.62
CA ALA A 219 1.54 -4.91 13.66
C ALA A 219 1.53 -6.34 13.13
N ARG A 220 2.71 -6.89 12.80
CA ARG A 220 2.89 -8.28 12.37
C ARG A 220 2.46 -9.29 13.43
N ASN A 221 2.88 -9.08 14.69
CA ASN A 221 2.49 -9.95 15.79
C ASN A 221 0.96 -9.95 16.00
N ARG A 222 0.30 -8.79 15.82
CA ARG A 222 -1.16 -8.69 15.92
C ARG A 222 -1.89 -9.44 14.80
N ILE A 223 -1.40 -9.36 13.56
CA ILE A 223 -1.98 -10.06 12.41
C ILE A 223 -1.80 -11.58 12.56
N SER A 224 -0.60 -12.03 12.95
CA SER A 224 -0.32 -13.45 13.19
C SER A 224 -1.24 -14.04 14.25
N ARG A 225 -1.44 -13.35 15.37
CA ARG A 225 -2.39 -13.78 16.42
C ARG A 225 -3.83 -13.90 15.91
N ARG A 226 -4.29 -12.96 15.08
CA ARG A 226 -5.64 -13.04 14.47
C ARG A 226 -5.76 -14.22 13.49
N GLY A 227 -4.72 -14.49 12.71
CA GLY A 227 -4.68 -15.64 11.80
C GLY A 227 -4.75 -16.97 12.54
N VAL A 228 -4.02 -17.12 13.65
CA VAL A 228 -4.09 -18.31 14.52
C VAL A 228 -5.48 -18.48 15.11
N VAL A 229 -6.09 -17.40 15.63
CA VAL A 229 -7.47 -17.44 16.17
C VAL A 229 -8.49 -17.84 15.10
N MET A 230 -8.38 -17.29 13.88
CA MET A 230 -9.26 -17.65 12.76
C MET A 230 -9.09 -19.12 12.34
N LYS A 231 -7.85 -19.63 12.31
CA LYS A 231 -7.58 -21.06 12.04
C LYS A 231 -8.18 -21.98 13.11
N HIS A 232 -8.10 -21.58 14.39
CA HIS A 232 -8.75 -22.33 15.47
C HIS A 232 -10.28 -22.28 15.36
N LEU A 233 -10.88 -21.12 15.11
CA LEU A 233 -12.33 -20.99 14.92
C LEU A 233 -12.84 -21.80 13.72
N ALA A 234 -12.11 -21.81 12.61
CA ALA A 234 -12.43 -22.63 11.44
C ALA A 234 -12.38 -24.13 11.77
N ARG A 235 -11.34 -24.60 12.48
CA ARG A 235 -11.24 -26.00 12.93
C ARG A 235 -12.35 -26.40 13.91
N THR A 236 -12.72 -25.52 14.83
CA THR A 236 -13.82 -25.79 15.77
C THR A 236 -15.17 -25.83 15.05
N ALA A 237 -15.37 -24.98 14.04
CA ALA A 237 -16.59 -24.99 13.22
C ALA A 237 -16.69 -26.26 12.36
N THR A 238 -15.60 -26.73 11.74
CA THR A 238 -15.58 -27.98 10.97
C THR A 238 -15.81 -29.20 11.85
N ASN A 239 -15.20 -29.26 13.03
CA ASN A 239 -15.41 -30.38 13.97
C ASN A 239 -16.86 -30.43 14.48
N LYS A 240 -17.45 -29.26 14.77
CA LYS A 240 -18.86 -29.17 15.19
C LYS A 240 -19.86 -29.52 14.07
N ALA A 241 -19.49 -29.29 12.81
CA ALA A 241 -20.29 -29.73 11.66
C ALA A 241 -20.19 -31.25 11.45
N ALA A 242 -19.00 -31.84 11.65
CA ALA A 242 -18.78 -33.28 11.57
C ALA A 242 -19.58 -34.04 12.65
N ASP A 243 -19.58 -33.58 13.90
CA ASP A 243 -20.34 -34.21 15.00
C ASP A 243 -21.86 -34.16 14.77
N LYS A 244 -22.39 -33.11 14.12
CA LYS A 244 -23.81 -33.04 13.75
C LYS A 244 -24.19 -33.97 12.61
N SER A 245 -23.27 -34.30 11.70
CA SER A 245 -23.50 -35.25 10.61
C SER A 245 -23.35 -36.72 11.03
N GLY A 246 -22.60 -36.99 12.11
CA GLY A 246 -22.44 -38.34 12.67
C GLY A 246 -23.56 -38.78 13.62
N SER A 247 -24.44 -37.87 14.07
CA SER A 247 -25.47 -38.15 15.07
C SER A 247 -26.85 -38.53 14.50
N SER A 248 -27.01 -38.69 13.18
CA SER A 248 -28.30 -39.06 12.56
C SER A 248 -28.48 -40.56 12.27
N GLY A 249 -27.70 -41.42 12.93
CA GLY A 249 -27.71 -42.87 12.68
C GLY A 249 -27.52 -43.69 13.95
N SER A 250 -28.40 -43.53 14.94
CA SER A 250 -28.53 -44.50 16.03
C SER A 250 -29.93 -44.42 16.63
N ASP A 251 -30.93 -44.76 15.81
CA ASP A 251 -32.20 -45.25 16.33
C ASP A 251 -32.42 -46.68 15.85
N ASN A 252 -32.68 -47.54 16.84
CA ASN A 252 -33.48 -48.76 16.81
C ASN A 252 -32.76 -50.13 16.80
N SER A 253 -32.74 -50.79 17.97
CA SER A 253 -33.55 -52.02 18.16
C SER A 253 -33.70 -52.42 19.63
N ASN A 254 -34.96 -52.52 20.02
CA ASN A 254 -35.56 -53.03 21.25
C ASN A 254 -35.38 -54.56 21.40
N SER A 255 -35.19 -55.08 22.63
CA SER A 255 -35.79 -56.36 23.04
C SER A 255 -35.84 -56.52 24.56
N THR A 256 -37.01 -56.25 25.11
CA THR A 256 -37.52 -56.78 26.37
C THR A 256 -37.59 -58.31 26.30
N SER A 257 -37.06 -59.03 27.30
CA SER A 257 -37.36 -60.44 27.56
C SER A 257 -37.12 -60.78 29.04
N ASP A 258 -38.20 -60.73 29.81
CA ASP A 258 -38.34 -61.41 31.11
C ASP A 258 -37.98 -62.91 31.03
N LYS A 259 -37.25 -63.42 32.02
CA LYS A 259 -37.70 -64.55 32.88
C LYS A 259 -36.60 -65.13 33.80
N SER A 260 -37.02 -65.29 35.07
CA SER A 260 -36.92 -66.54 35.85
C SER A 260 -35.61 -66.88 36.60
N LYS A 261 -35.68 -66.71 37.93
CA LYS A 261 -35.62 -67.77 38.97
C LYS A 261 -34.36 -68.66 39.02
N GLY A 262 -33.62 -68.60 40.14
CA GLY A 262 -32.68 -69.66 40.54
C GLY A 262 -31.90 -69.36 41.81
N MET A 263 -32.37 -69.90 42.95
CA MET A 263 -31.62 -70.08 44.20
C MET A 263 -30.49 -71.12 44.02
N SER A 264 -29.34 -70.89 44.64
CA SER A 264 -28.56 -71.85 45.48
C SER A 264 -27.17 -71.23 45.72
N LEU A 265 -26.80 -70.80 46.93
CA LEU A 265 -26.22 -71.61 48.02
C LEU A 265 -25.19 -72.63 47.55
N SER A 266 -23.92 -72.28 47.74
CA SER A 266 -22.88 -73.11 48.35
C SER A 266 -21.71 -72.23 48.76
#